data_AF-A0A3M4ALR8-F1
#
_entry.id   AF-A0A3M4ALR8-F1
#
_cell.length_a   1.000
_cell.length_b   1.000
_cell.length_c   1.000
_cell.angle_alpha   90.00
_cell.angle_beta   90.00
_cell.angle_gamma   90.00
#
_symmetry.space_group_name_H-M   'P 1'
#
loop_
_entity.id
_entity.type
_entity.pdbx_description
1 polymer ?
#
loop_
_entity_poly.entity_id
_entity_poly.type
_entity_poly.pdbx_seq_one_letter_code
_entity_poly.pdbx_strand_id
1 'polypeptide(L)'
;MRGGVQLPFSPIRRTLLEVLMRNSPHVVTRTQLELLIWGDSVPDGDLLRSHMHLLRKTIDGERIAEQKLLHTVTGIGFRLCVCA
;
A
#
# COMPACT_ATOMS: atom_id res chain seq x y z
N MET A 1 7.11 11.91 10.30
CA MET A 1 8.12 11.17 11.09
C MET A 1 7.44 10.70 12.38
N ARG A 2 7.35 9.39 12.63
CA ARG A 2 7.02 8.86 13.97
C ARG A 2 8.19 7.96 14.39
N GLY A 3 8.92 8.39 15.42
CA GLY A 3 9.77 7.52 16.23
C GLY A 3 11.07 6.98 15.61
N GLY A 4 11.85 7.77 14.86
CA GLY A 4 13.30 7.54 14.68
C GLY A 4 13.79 6.23 14.03
N VAL A 5 12.91 5.30 13.68
CA VAL A 5 13.26 4.05 13.00
C VAL A 5 13.05 4.28 11.51
N GLN A 6 14.13 4.31 10.74
CA GLN A 6 14.05 4.09 9.30
C GLN A 6 13.61 2.64 9.09
N LEU A 7 12.30 2.40 9.11
CA LEU A 7 11.73 1.14 8.65
C LEU A 7 12.34 0.88 7.26
N PRO A 8 12.95 -0.29 7.01
CA PRO A 8 13.58 -0.61 5.73
C PRO A 8 12.49 -0.78 4.67
N PHE A 9 11.82 0.31 4.33
CA PHE A 9 10.91 0.36 3.23
C PHE A 9 11.76 0.43 1.96
N SER A 10 11.66 -0.62 1.15
CA SER A 10 12.04 -0.54 -0.26
C SER A 10 11.38 0.71 -0.86
N PRO A 11 12.07 1.47 -1.73
CA PRO A 11 11.53 2.70 -2.34
C PRO A 11 10.11 2.51 -2.87
N ILE A 12 9.83 1.35 -3.47
CA ILE A 12 8.51 0.92 -3.94
C ILE A 12 7.43 1.05 -2.84
N ARG A 13 7.68 0.51 -1.66
CA ARG A 13 6.69 0.52 -0.55
C ARG A 13 6.44 1.93 -0.02
N ARG A 14 7.45 2.80 -0.01
CA ARG A 14 7.27 4.22 0.38
C ARG A 14 6.39 4.93 -0.62
N THR A 15 6.66 4.74 -1.90
CA THR A 15 5.88 5.36 -2.97
C THR A 15 4.43 4.88 -2.95
N LEU A 16 4.19 3.58 -2.78
CA LEU A 16 2.83 3.03 -2.65
C LEU A 16 2.09 3.65 -1.46
N LEU A 17 2.74 3.74 -0.29
CA LEU A 17 2.16 4.38 0.88
C LEU A 17 1.84 5.86 0.62
N GLU A 18 2.77 6.61 0.04
CA GLU A 18 2.59 8.02 -0.25
C GLU A 18 1.39 8.26 -1.19
N VAL A 19 1.27 7.48 -2.26
CA VAL A 19 0.15 7.58 -3.20
C VAL A 19 -1.17 7.24 -2.51
N LEU A 20 -1.20 6.18 -1.71
CA LEU A 20 -2.39 5.79 -0.95
C LEU A 20 -2.78 6.85 0.09
N MET A 21 -1.82 7.48 0.75
CA MET A 21 -2.06 8.58 1.70
C MET A 21 -2.59 9.83 1.00
N ARG A 22 -2.01 10.20 -0.14
CA ARG A 22 -2.47 11.35 -0.95
C ARG A 22 -3.87 11.16 -1.52
N ASN A 23 -4.21 9.92 -1.86
CA ASN A 23 -5.53 9.59 -2.41
C ASN A 23 -6.55 9.24 -1.33
N SER A 24 -6.17 9.10 -0.05
CA SER A 24 -7.10 8.78 1.03
C SER A 24 -8.26 9.80 1.09
N PRO A 25 -9.53 9.37 1.17
CA PRO A 25 -10.02 8.00 1.37
C PRO A 25 -10.41 7.26 0.06
N HIS A 26 -9.96 7.71 -1.11
CA HIS A 26 -10.29 7.09 -2.39
C HIS A 26 -9.50 5.81 -2.66
N VAL A 27 -10.06 4.96 -3.53
CA VAL A 27 -9.42 3.73 -4.00
C VAL A 27 -8.43 4.07 -5.10
N VAL A 28 -7.19 3.60 -4.96
CA VAL A 28 -6.19 3.62 -6.02
C VAL A 28 -6.20 2.28 -6.72
N THR A 29 -6.36 2.28 -8.04
CA THR A 29 -6.51 1.05 -8.81
C THR A 29 -5.21 0.26 -8.88
N ARG A 30 -5.33 -1.06 -9.10
CA ARG A 30 -4.16 -1.93 -9.30
C ARG A 30 -3.25 -1.39 -10.42
N THR A 31 -3.83 -1.07 -11.56
CA THR A 31 -3.13 -0.55 -12.74
C THR A 31 -2.40 0.76 -12.47
N GLN A 32 -3.01 1.69 -11.74
CA GLN A 32 -2.33 2.95 -11.37
C GLN A 32 -1.11 2.70 -10.48
N LEU A 33 -1.23 1.81 -9.50
CA LEU A 33 -0.10 1.46 -8.64
C LEU A 33 0.99 0.73 -9.44
N GLU A 34 0.62 -0.15 -10.35
CA GLU A 34 1.58 -0.87 -11.20
C GLU A 34 2.32 0.09 -12.14
N LEU A 35 1.58 0.95 -12.85
CA LEU A 35 2.14 1.98 -13.73
C LEU A 35 3.07 2.93 -12.98
N LEU A 36 2.73 3.28 -11.73
CA LEU A 36 3.52 4.21 -10.94
C LEU A 36 4.84 3.59 -10.45
N ILE A 37 4.87 2.27 -10.23
CA ILE A 37 6.07 1.57 -9.75
C ILE A 37 6.93 1.03 -10.88
N TRP A 38 6.30 0.47 -11.92
CA TRP A 38 6.98 -0.24 -13.01
C TRP A 38 6.82 0.44 -14.38
N GLY A 39 6.01 1.50 -14.47
CA GLY A 39 5.76 2.18 -15.74
C GLY A 39 5.13 1.24 -16.75
N ASP A 40 5.67 1.25 -17.97
CA ASP A 40 5.22 0.42 -19.08
C ASP A 40 5.66 -1.06 -18.95
N SER A 41 6.61 -1.34 -18.06
CA SER A 41 7.18 -2.68 -17.87
C SER A 41 6.62 -3.35 -16.60
N VAL A 42 5.30 -3.46 -16.53
CA VAL A 42 4.64 -4.18 -15.42
C VAL A 42 5.07 -5.65 -15.46
N PRO A 43 5.70 -6.17 -14.39
CA PRO A 43 6.15 -7.55 -14.38
C PRO A 43 4.94 -8.49 -14.36
N ASP A 44 5.05 -9.60 -15.08
CA ASP A 44 4.10 -10.71 -14.99
C ASP A 44 4.14 -11.31 -13.57
N GLY A 45 3.12 -11.03 -12.76
CA GLY A 45 2.94 -11.68 -11.46
C GLY A 45 2.28 -10.85 -10.36
N ASP A 46 2.18 -11.47 -9.19
CA ASP A 46 1.58 -10.90 -7.98
C ASP A 46 2.58 -10.09 -7.13
N LEU A 47 3.56 -9.43 -7.77
CA LEU A 47 4.57 -8.61 -7.10
C LEU A 47 3.94 -7.45 -6.32
N LEU A 48 2.99 -6.73 -6.92
CA LEU A 48 2.25 -5.68 -6.23
C LEU A 48 1.54 -6.23 -4.98
N ARG A 49 0.94 -7.42 -5.08
CA ARG A 49 0.24 -8.07 -3.97
C ARG A 49 1.19 -8.40 -2.82
N SER A 50 2.38 -8.90 -3.13
CA SER A 50 3.46 -9.15 -2.16
C SER A 50 3.92 -7.85 -1.48
N HIS A 51 4.14 -6.79 -2.27
CA HIS A 51 4.47 -5.47 -1.73
C HIS A 51 3.37 -4.91 -0.82
N MET A 52 2.10 -5.07 -1.20
CA MET A 52 0.94 -4.66 -0.40
C MET A 52 0.80 -5.46 0.90
N HIS A 53 1.07 -6.76 0.87
CA HIS A 53 1.05 -7.59 2.07
C HIS A 53 2.14 -7.16 3.07
N LEU A 54 3.37 -6.96 2.58
CA LEU A 54 4.47 -6.45 3.39
C LEU A 54 4.19 -5.04 3.89
N LEU A 55 3.60 -4.18 3.06
CA LEU A 55 3.21 -2.84 3.43
C LEU A 55 2.18 -2.86 4.56
N ARG A 56 1.13 -3.69 4.45
CA ARG A 56 0.15 -3.91 5.52
C ARG A 56 0.82 -4.33 6.81
N LYS A 57 1.71 -5.34 6.76
CA LYS A 57 2.46 -5.82 7.94
C LYS A 57 3.31 -4.71 8.57
N THR A 58 3.80 -3.78 7.77
CA THR A 58 4.64 -2.68 8.27
C THR A 58 3.81 -1.53 8.86
N ILE A 59 2.65 -1.21 8.30
CA ILE A 59 1.80 -0.08 8.76
C ILE A 59 0.85 -0.52 9.87
N ASP A 60 0.09 -1.59 9.65
CA ASP A 60 -0.91 -2.12 10.60
C ASP A 60 -0.26 -3.02 11.67
N GLY A 61 0.97 -3.52 11.42
CA GLY A 61 1.65 -4.47 12.31
C GLY A 61 1.05 -5.88 12.24
N GLU A 62 1.49 -6.76 13.16
CA GLU A 62 0.86 -8.08 13.40
C GLU A 62 -0.34 -8.01 14.36
N ARG A 63 -0.66 -6.82 14.89
CA ARG A 63 -1.85 -6.65 15.70
C ARG A 63 -3.05 -6.65 14.79
N ILE A 64 -4.03 -7.48 15.15
CA ILE A 64 -5.41 -7.41 14.65
C ILE A 64 -6.01 -6.13 15.25
N ALA A 65 -5.52 -4.97 14.83
CA ALA A 65 -6.07 -3.70 15.27
C ALA A 65 -7.48 -3.62 14.68
N GLU A 66 -8.46 -3.33 15.54
CA GLU A 66 -9.88 -3.16 15.22
C GLU A 66 -10.10 -2.09 14.13
N GLN A 67 -9.05 -1.33 13.78
CA GLN A 67 -9.02 -0.31 12.74
C GLN A 67 -7.84 -0.57 11.78
N LYS A 68 -8.05 -1.45 10.79
CA LYS A 68 -7.09 -1.61 9.67
C LYS A 68 -7.09 -0.34 8.83
N LEU A 69 -5.93 0.22 8.51
CA LEU A 69 -5.81 1.40 7.66
C LEU A 69 -5.81 1.03 6.18
N LEU A 70 -5.15 -0.08 5.84
CA LEU A 70 -5.06 -0.54 4.45
C LEU A 70 -6.19 -1.52 4.13
N HIS A 71 -7.11 -1.09 3.28
CA HIS A 71 -8.22 -1.91 2.77
C HIS A 71 -7.94 -2.38 1.34
N THR A 72 -8.18 -3.65 1.09
CA THR A 72 -8.12 -4.23 -0.26
C THR A 72 -9.54 -4.22 -0.83
N VAL A 73 -9.71 -3.57 -1.98
CA VAL A 73 -10.97 -3.53 -2.71
C VAL A 73 -10.86 -4.51 -3.88
N THR A 74 -11.42 -5.70 -3.70
CA THR A 74 -11.36 -6.80 -4.67
C THR A 74 -11.84 -6.34 -6.05
N GLY A 75 -11.05 -6.63 -7.08
CA GLY A 75 -11.36 -6.26 -8.46
C GLY A 75 -11.08 -4.80 -8.83
N ILE A 76 -10.70 -3.93 -7.87
CA ILE A 76 -10.43 -2.50 -8.13
C ILE A 76 -9.00 -2.14 -7.74
N GLY A 77 -8.61 -2.36 -6.48
CA GLY A 77 -7.29 -1.96 -6.00
C GLY A 77 -7.21 -1.83 -4.48
N PHE A 78 -6.56 -0.77 -4.01
CA PHE A 78 -6.23 -0.58 -2.61
C PHE A 78 -6.65 0.81 -2.14
N ARG A 79 -7.12 0.90 -0.89
CA ARG A 79 -7.55 2.13 -0.25
C ARG A 79 -6.89 2.23 1.11
N LEU A 80 -6.43 3.43 1.44
CA LEU A 80 -6.03 3.76 2.79
C LEU A 80 -7.11 4.65 3.40
N CYS A 81 -7.76 4.19 4.47
CA CYS A 81 -8.74 4.98 5.21
C CYS A 81 -8.80 4.49 6.67
N VAL A 82 -9.12 5.39 7.58
CA VAL A 82 -9.49 5.02 8.95
C VAL A 82 -10.98 4.66 8.91
N CYS A 83 -11.34 3.39 9.15
CA CYS A 83 -12.72 3.07 9.52
C CYS A 83 -12.92 3.50 10.97
N ALA A 84 -13.63 4.62 11.15
CA ALA A 84 -14.15 5.07 12.44
C ALA A 84 -15.53 4.43 12.70
#